data_AF-A0A9Y2JW41-F1
#
_entry.id   AF-A0A9Y2JW41-F1
#
_cell.length_a   1.000
_cell.length_b   1.000
_cell.length_c   1.000
_cell.angle_alpha   90.00
_cell.angle_beta   90.00
_cell.angle_gamma   90.00
#
_symmetry.space_group_name_H-M   'P 1'
#
loop_
_entity.id
_entity.type
_entity.pdbx_description
1 polymer ?
#
loop_
_entity_poly.entity_id
_entity_poly.type
_entity_poly.pdbx_seq_one_letter_code
_entity_poly.pdbx_strand_id
1 'polypeptide(L)'
;MAAGNVPLESVLRVQLTANRYLDKGNATSGNLGSDFLKIGLQLWPAIYMGFPQARGWNRELDQIVHVRNAIAHVDEVKLAALRADGYSINLTQLKKSVKTIEALVAAMDDVVADYLNQLLGGGRPW
;
A
#
# COMPACT_ATOMS: atom_id res chain seq x y z
N MET A 1 -11.14 -7.01 33.19
CA MET A 1 -10.12 -6.45 32.28
C MET A 1 -9.02 -7.51 32.16
N ALA A 2 -8.93 -8.19 31.02
CA ALA A 2 -7.86 -9.17 30.82
C ALA A 2 -6.52 -8.43 30.78
N ALA A 3 -5.53 -8.89 31.55
CA ALA A 3 -4.18 -8.35 31.51
C ALA A 3 -3.65 -8.50 30.08
N GLY A 4 -3.34 -7.37 29.43
CA GLY A 4 -2.81 -7.35 28.08
C GLY A 4 -1.55 -8.22 28.01
N ASN A 5 -1.48 -9.10 27.01
CA ASN A 5 -0.36 -10.01 26.85
C ASN A 5 0.82 -9.21 26.26
N VAL A 6 1.53 -8.45 27.12
CA VAL A 6 2.67 -7.56 26.80
C VAL A 6 3.69 -8.18 25.81
N PRO A 7 3.99 -9.49 25.87
CA PRO A 7 4.84 -10.14 24.88
C PRO A 7 4.27 -10.10 23.45
N LEU A 8 2.96 -10.30 23.28
CA LEU A 8 2.31 -10.30 21.96
C LEU A 8 2.29 -8.90 21.35
N GLU A 9 1.98 -7.87 22.14
CA GLU A 9 2.03 -6.48 21.67
C GLU A 9 3.44 -6.11 21.17
N SER A 10 4.47 -6.51 21.93
CA SER A 10 5.87 -6.27 21.57
C SER A 10 6.26 -7.00 20.29
N VAL A 11 5.86 -8.26 20.14
CA VAL A 11 6.13 -9.04 18.92
C VAL A 11 5.41 -8.44 17.71
N LEU A 12 4.13 -8.10 17.83
CA LEU A 12 3.37 -7.46 16.73
C LEU A 12 3.98 -6.12 16.35
N ARG A 13 4.33 -5.28 17.33
CA ARG A 13 5.00 -4.00 17.08
C ARG A 13 6.30 -4.20 16.30
N VAL A 14 7.13 -5.16 16.71
CA VAL A 14 8.38 -5.47 15.99
C VAL A 14 8.09 -5.94 14.57
N GLN A 15 7.16 -6.87 14.34
CA GLN A 15 6.85 -7.33 12.98
C GLN A 15 6.27 -6.21 12.10
N LEU A 16 5.49 -5.30 12.69
CA LEU A 16 4.88 -4.16 12.00
C LEU A 16 5.86 -3.01 11.72
N THR A 17 6.98 -2.88 12.43
CA THR A 17 7.90 -1.74 12.24
C THR A 17 9.30 -2.15 11.80
N ALA A 18 9.73 -3.38 12.05
CA ALA A 18 11.08 -3.81 11.71
C ALA A 18 11.27 -3.89 10.20
N ASN A 19 12.30 -3.17 9.72
CA ASN A 19 12.73 -3.16 8.32
C ASN A 19 11.56 -2.98 7.34
N ARG A 20 10.59 -2.11 7.66
CA ARG A 20 9.56 -1.78 6.68
C ARG A 20 10.18 -1.15 5.46
N TYR A 21 9.77 -1.61 4.29
CA TYR A 21 10.16 -0.98 3.05
C TYR A 21 9.57 0.43 2.94
N LEU A 22 8.42 0.70 3.55
CA LEU A 22 7.89 2.05 3.67
C LEU A 22 8.82 3.04 4.40
N ASP A 23 9.65 2.57 5.34
CA ASP A 23 10.56 3.44 6.09
C ASP A 23 11.88 3.72 5.32
N LYS A 24 12.17 2.96 4.27
CA LYS A 24 13.49 2.97 3.58
C LYS A 24 13.40 3.12 2.07
N GLY A 25 12.21 3.01 1.49
CA GLY A 25 12.01 2.92 0.04
C GLY A 25 10.67 3.49 -0.40
N ASN A 26 10.32 3.19 -1.65
CA ASN A 26 9.06 3.63 -2.23
C ASN A 26 7.91 2.72 -1.82
N ALA A 27 6.70 3.27 -1.73
CA ALA A 27 5.48 2.51 -1.55
C ALA A 27 5.05 1.79 -2.84
N THR A 28 5.95 1.00 -3.45
CA THR A 28 5.59 0.15 -4.59
C THR A 28 4.67 -0.98 -4.13
N SER A 29 3.93 -1.56 -5.08
CA SER A 29 3.02 -2.65 -4.79
C SER A 29 3.72 -3.85 -4.15
N GLY A 30 4.92 -4.17 -4.64
CA GLY A 30 5.77 -5.23 -4.07
C GLY A 30 6.23 -4.93 -2.64
N ASN A 31 6.63 -3.69 -2.36
CA ASN A 31 7.08 -3.27 -1.03
C ASN A 31 5.93 -3.32 -0.02
N LEU A 32 4.76 -2.78 -0.38
CA LEU A 32 3.56 -2.87 0.45
C LEU A 32 3.19 -4.33 0.72
N GLY A 33 3.12 -5.17 -0.33
CA GLY A 33 2.81 -6.59 -0.17
C GLY A 33 3.77 -7.30 0.78
N SER A 34 5.08 -7.00 0.67
CA SER A 34 6.12 -7.59 1.52
C SER A 34 6.00 -7.15 2.98
N ASP A 35 5.67 -5.89 3.24
CA ASP A 35 5.52 -5.37 4.60
C ASP A 35 4.32 -6.00 5.32
N PHE A 36 3.17 -6.15 4.66
CA PHE A 36 2.00 -6.79 5.28
C PHE A 36 2.11 -8.32 5.35
N LEU A 37 2.91 -8.95 4.50
CA LEU A 37 3.17 -10.39 4.59
C LEU A 37 3.89 -10.77 5.90
N LYS A 38 4.65 -9.85 6.52
CA LYS A 38 5.33 -10.09 7.82
C LYS A 38 4.37 -10.42 8.95
N ILE A 39 3.12 -9.94 8.87
CA ILE A 39 2.06 -10.26 9.83
C ILE A 39 1.14 -11.39 9.33
N GLY A 40 1.41 -11.99 8.18
CA GLY A 40 0.59 -13.04 7.58
C GLY A 40 -0.52 -12.56 6.66
N LEU A 41 -0.60 -11.26 6.35
CA LEU A 41 -1.62 -10.70 5.47
C LEU A 41 -1.13 -10.67 4.01
N GLN A 42 -1.79 -11.43 3.14
CA GLN A 42 -1.67 -11.27 1.70
C GLN A 42 -2.48 -10.05 1.24
N LEU A 43 -1.87 -8.86 1.33
CA LEU A 43 -2.56 -7.57 1.15
C LEU A 43 -3.37 -7.48 -0.15
N TRP A 44 -2.74 -7.70 -1.30
CA TRP A 44 -3.40 -7.50 -2.59
C TRP A 44 -4.57 -8.46 -2.84
N PRO A 45 -4.44 -9.79 -2.62
CA PRO A 45 -5.58 -10.69 -2.65
C PRO A 45 -6.73 -10.25 -1.73
N ALA A 46 -6.43 -9.82 -0.51
CA ALA A 46 -7.44 -9.39 0.44
C ALA A 46 -8.17 -8.12 -0.03
N ILE A 47 -7.44 -7.13 -0.56
CA ILE A 47 -8.03 -5.93 -1.18
C ILE A 47 -8.93 -6.30 -2.36
N TYR A 48 -8.48 -7.18 -3.26
CA TYR A 48 -9.29 -7.54 -4.44
C TYR A 48 -10.54 -8.33 -4.09
N MET A 49 -10.52 -9.05 -2.98
CA MET A 49 -11.67 -9.78 -2.45
C MET A 49 -12.71 -8.83 -1.85
N GLY A 50 -12.28 -7.83 -1.07
CA GLY A 50 -13.18 -6.83 -0.48
C GLY A 50 -13.65 -5.74 -1.45
N PHE A 51 -12.82 -5.40 -2.44
CA PHE A 51 -13.01 -4.28 -3.35
C PHE A 51 -12.73 -4.71 -4.81
N PRO A 52 -13.72 -5.27 -5.53
CA PRO A 52 -13.52 -5.71 -6.91
C PRO A 52 -13.05 -4.61 -7.86
N GLN A 53 -13.43 -3.35 -7.62
CA GLN A 53 -12.98 -2.17 -8.36
C GLN A 53 -11.49 -1.85 -8.15
N ALA A 54 -10.85 -2.44 -7.13
CA ALA A 54 -9.44 -2.24 -6.83
C ALA A 54 -8.49 -3.02 -7.75
N ARG A 55 -9.04 -3.85 -8.66
CA ARG A 55 -8.24 -4.54 -9.67
C ARG A 55 -7.49 -3.52 -10.53
N GLY A 56 -6.17 -3.53 -10.41
CA GLY A 56 -5.27 -2.62 -11.13
C GLY A 56 -4.79 -1.41 -10.33
N TRP A 57 -5.28 -1.17 -9.11
CA TRP A 57 -4.78 -0.08 -8.25
C TRP A 57 -3.29 -0.27 -7.90
N ASN A 58 -2.83 -1.51 -7.79
CA ASN A 58 -1.40 -1.81 -7.62
C ASN A 58 -0.53 -1.30 -8.77
N ARG A 59 -1.01 -1.42 -10.01
CA ARG A 59 -0.31 -0.92 -11.20
C ARG A 59 -0.33 0.60 -11.24
N GLU A 60 -1.46 1.23 -10.89
CA GLU A 60 -1.55 2.69 -10.80
C GLU A 60 -0.60 3.24 -9.73
N LEU A 61 -0.50 2.57 -8.58
CA LEU A 61 0.46 2.89 -7.51
C LEU A 61 1.92 2.82 -8.00
N ASP A 62 2.28 1.75 -8.72
CA ASP A 62 3.64 1.64 -9.26
C ASP A 62 3.92 2.71 -10.32
N GLN A 63 2.94 3.01 -11.17
CA GLN A 63 3.06 4.07 -12.18
C GLN A 63 3.26 5.45 -11.56
N ILE A 64 2.47 5.83 -10.55
CA ILE A 64 2.61 7.15 -9.91
C ILE A 64 3.93 7.25 -9.14
N VAL A 65 4.40 6.17 -8.51
CA VAL A 65 5.73 6.12 -7.89
C VAL A 65 6.82 6.34 -8.94
N HIS A 66 6.73 5.71 -10.11
CA HIS A 66 7.68 5.91 -11.21
C HIS A 66 7.66 7.34 -11.73
N VAL A 67 6.47 7.91 -11.96
CA VAL A 67 6.30 9.30 -12.41
C VAL A 67 6.89 10.28 -11.39
N ARG A 68 6.58 10.10 -10.10
CA ARG A 68 7.13 10.93 -9.02
C ARG A 68 8.66 10.90 -9.03
N ASN A 69 9.26 9.71 -9.12
CA ASN A 69 10.71 9.56 -9.13
C ASN A 69 11.35 10.19 -10.37
N ALA A 70 10.75 10.00 -11.55
CA ALA A 70 11.25 10.59 -12.78
C ALA A 70 11.22 12.12 -12.74
N ILE A 71 10.13 12.72 -12.22
CA ILE A 71 10.03 14.17 -12.03
C ILE A 71 11.04 14.66 -11.00
N ALA A 72 11.12 14.02 -9.83
CA ALA A 72 11.99 14.44 -8.73
C ALA A 72 13.49 14.41 -9.11
N HIS A 73 13.87 13.51 -10.01
CA HIS A 73 15.26 13.37 -10.48
C HIS A 73 15.52 14.02 -11.84
N VAL A 74 14.52 14.71 -12.44
CA VAL A 74 14.62 15.30 -13.79
C VAL A 74 15.12 14.28 -14.82
N ASP A 75 14.60 13.05 -14.72
CA ASP A 75 15.02 11.92 -15.54
C ASP A 75 14.22 11.87 -16.84
N GLU A 76 14.68 12.64 -17.83
CA GLU A 76 14.01 12.76 -19.14
C GLU A 76 13.89 11.42 -19.88
N VAL A 77 14.81 10.47 -19.64
CA VAL A 77 14.75 9.13 -20.23
C VAL A 77 13.57 8.36 -19.67
N LYS A 78 13.37 8.38 -18.35
CA LYS A 78 12.20 7.75 -17.72
C LYS A 78 10.89 8.44 -18.09
N LEU A 79 10.89 9.77 -18.19
CA LEU A 79 9.70 10.52 -18.63
C LEU A 79 9.34 10.19 -20.08
N ALA A 80 10.32 10.05 -20.97
CA ALA A 80 10.10 9.62 -22.34
C ALA A 80 9.56 8.18 -22.43
N ALA A 81 10.12 7.25 -21.64
CA ALA A 81 9.64 5.87 -21.56
C ALA A 81 8.18 5.80 -21.09
N LEU A 82 7.83 6.54 -20.03
CA LEU A 82 6.44 6.61 -19.54
C LEU A 82 5.47 7.12 -20.61
N ARG A 83 5.87 8.14 -21.38
CA ARG A 83 5.06 8.65 -22.50
C ARG A 83 4.93 7.62 -23.63
N ALA A 84 6.01 6.91 -23.95
CA ALA A 84 6.00 5.86 -24.97
C ALA A 84 5.10 4.67 -24.59
N ASP A 85 5.03 4.35 -23.29
CA ASP A 85 4.12 3.36 -22.72
C ASP A 85 2.65 3.85 -22.63
N GLY A 86 2.35 5.04 -23.17
CA GLY A 86 1.01 5.61 -23.23
C GLY A 86 0.57 6.32 -21.94
N TYR A 87 1.45 6.50 -20.96
CA TYR A 87 1.12 7.23 -19.75
C TYR A 87 1.12 8.75 -20.02
N SER A 88 -0.07 9.35 -19.90
CA SER A 88 -0.26 10.78 -20.12
C SER A 88 0.10 11.57 -18.86
N ILE A 89 1.30 12.17 -18.83
CA ILE A 89 1.74 13.04 -17.73
C ILE A 89 1.04 14.41 -17.84
N ASN A 90 -0.20 14.49 -17.35
CA ASN A 90 -0.98 15.71 -17.28
C ASN A 90 -1.78 15.82 -15.96
N LEU A 91 -2.29 17.00 -15.65
CA LEU A 91 -3.01 17.27 -14.40
C LEU A 91 -4.24 16.37 -14.21
N THR A 92 -4.97 16.07 -15.29
CA THR A 92 -6.17 15.22 -15.23
C THR A 92 -5.82 13.80 -14.82
N GLN A 93 -4.79 13.21 -15.43
CA GLN A 93 -4.31 11.88 -15.07
C GLN A 93 -3.79 11.87 -13.62
N LEU A 94 -2.99 12.86 -13.23
CA LEU A 94 -2.47 12.94 -11.85
C LEU A 94 -3.60 13.05 -10.82
N LYS A 95 -4.64 13.85 -11.07
CA LYS A 95 -5.82 13.94 -10.20
C LYS A 95 -6.56 12.60 -10.10
N LYS A 96 -6.66 11.86 -11.20
CA LYS A 96 -7.24 10.50 -11.21
C LYS A 96 -6.39 9.53 -10.39
N SER A 97 -5.07 9.57 -10.53
CA SER A 97 -4.15 8.75 -9.74
C SER A 97 -4.29 9.05 -8.24
N VAL A 98 -4.34 10.33 -7.85
CA VAL A 98 -4.55 10.73 -6.44
C VAL A 98 -5.84 10.14 -5.87
N LYS A 99 -6.97 10.28 -6.58
CA LYS A 99 -8.25 9.68 -6.14
C LYS A 99 -8.17 8.15 -6.00
N THR A 100 -7.41 7.51 -6.89
CA THR A 100 -7.21 6.05 -6.84
C THR A 100 -6.38 5.65 -5.62
N ILE A 101 -5.36 6.44 -5.27
CA ILE A 101 -4.54 6.22 -4.07
C ILE A 101 -5.38 6.46 -2.80
N GLU A 102 -6.20 7.51 -2.75
CA GLU A 102 -7.10 7.76 -1.62
C GLU A 102 -8.05 6.58 -1.39
N ALA A 103 -8.63 6.06 -2.47
CA ALA A 103 -9.49 4.87 -2.40
C ALA A 103 -8.72 3.61 -1.99
N LEU A 104 -7.47 3.45 -2.45
CA LEU A 104 -6.58 2.35 -2.05
C LEU A 104 -6.28 2.41 -0.55
N VAL A 105 -5.95 3.57 -0.01
CA VAL A 105 -5.66 3.75 1.41
C VAL A 105 -6.87 3.38 2.26
N ALA A 106 -8.08 3.86 1.89
CA ALA A 106 -9.29 3.49 2.60
C ALA A 106 -9.56 1.96 2.57
N ALA A 107 -9.36 1.32 1.41
CA ALA A 107 -9.51 -0.13 1.28
C ALA A 107 -8.47 -0.91 2.10
N MET A 108 -7.24 -0.39 2.19
CA MET A 108 -6.19 -0.96 3.04
C MET A 108 -6.59 -0.87 4.52
N ASP A 109 -7.08 0.29 4.97
CA ASP A 109 -7.52 0.48 6.35
C ASP A 109 -8.62 -0.51 6.72
N ASP A 110 -9.62 -0.70 5.87
CA ASP A 110 -10.70 -1.67 6.10
C ASP A 110 -10.19 -3.11 6.17
N VAL A 111 -9.41 -3.55 5.18
CA VAL A 111 -8.91 -4.92 5.10
C VAL A 111 -7.98 -5.24 6.26
N VAL A 112 -7.12 -4.30 6.65
CA VAL A 112 -6.17 -4.51 7.75
C VAL A 112 -6.92 -4.50 9.08
N ALA A 113 -7.91 -3.61 9.27
CA ALA A 113 -8.72 -3.60 10.48
C ALA A 113 -9.48 -4.93 10.65
N ASP A 114 -10.10 -5.43 9.59
CA ASP A 114 -10.82 -6.70 9.60
C ASP A 114 -9.87 -7.88 9.86
N TYR A 115 -8.69 -7.89 9.23
CA TYR A 115 -7.66 -8.90 9.46
C TYR A 115 -7.19 -8.93 10.91
N LEU A 116 -6.87 -7.77 11.49
CA LEU A 116 -6.43 -7.66 12.88
C LEU A 116 -7.53 -8.06 13.86
N ASN A 117 -8.78 -7.70 13.59
CA ASN A 117 -9.92 -8.15 14.38
C ASN A 117 -10.03 -9.68 14.39
N GLN A 118 -9.91 -10.33 13.22
CA GLN A 118 -9.94 -11.79 13.13
C GLN A 118 -8.75 -12.45 13.83
N LEU A 119 -7.56 -11.87 13.72
CA LEU A 119 -6.34 -12.40 14.32
C LEU A 119 -6.32 -12.27 15.85
N LEU A 120 -6.83 -11.16 16.39
CA LEU A 120 -6.68 -10.79 17.81
C LEU A 120 -7.98 -10.91 18.61
N GLY A 121 -9.14 -10.96 17.96
CA GLY A 121 -10.47 -11.07 18.60
C GLY A 121 -10.90 -9.83 19.40
N GLY A 122 -10.18 -8.71 19.26
CA GLY A 122 -10.35 -7.51 20.09
C GLY A 122 -11.30 -6.44 19.53
N GLY A 123 -11.94 -6.69 18.38
CA GLY A 123 -12.64 -5.66 17.61
C GLY A 123 -11.72 -5.01 16.56
N ARG A 124 -12.31 -4.18 15.69
CA ARG A 124 -11.53 -3.36 14.74
C ARG A 124 -10.72 -2.32 15.52
N PRO A 125 -9.40 -2.24 15.30
CA PRO A 125 -8.52 -1.34 16.06
C PRO A 125 -8.71 0.15 15.72
N TRP A 126 -9.35 0.45 14.59
CA TRP A 126 -9.86 1.75 14.18
C TRP A 126 -11.17 1.60 13.41
#